data_AF-W9YJW0-F1
#
_entry.id   AF-W9YJW0-F1
#
_cell.length_a   1.000
_cell.length_b   1.000
_cell.length_c   1.000
_cell.angle_alpha   90.00
_cell.angle_beta   90.00
_cell.angle_gamma   90.00
#
_symmetry.space_group_name_H-M   'P 1'
#
loop_
_entity.id
_entity.type
_entity.pdbx_description
1 polymer ?
#
loop_
_entity_poly.entity_id
_entity_poly.type
_entity_poly.pdbx_seq_one_letter_code
_entity_poly.pdbx_strand_id
1 'polypeptide(L)'
;MATPTPPVRLSTSDHLLVCTACGAQYDVDEKTGKDECRICDDPRQFVPETGQSFTTLANLQAGNYKNVFEPCKQNGNVVEIWTEPKFGIGQRACLIQTPHGNVLWDLVAYLDQDTVDKVCL
;
A
#
# COMPACT_ATOMS: atom_id res chain seq x y z
N MET A 1 5.88 6.75 35.24
CA MET A 1 6.64 7.07 34.01
C MET A 1 6.28 6.00 32.99
N ALA A 2 5.59 6.35 31.91
CA ALA A 2 5.28 5.37 30.86
C ALA A 2 6.60 4.95 30.19
N THR A 3 6.85 3.65 30.12
CA THR A 3 8.00 3.09 29.39
C THR A 3 7.89 3.52 27.92
N PRO A 4 8.95 4.06 27.29
CA PRO A 4 8.89 4.38 25.87
C PRO A 4 8.61 3.10 25.08
N THR A 5 7.55 3.13 24.26
CA THR A 5 7.24 2.04 23.33
C THR A 5 8.43 1.85 22.40
N PRO A 6 8.94 0.61 22.22
CA PRO A 6 10.03 0.37 21.29
C PRO A 6 9.61 0.78 19.87
N PRO A 7 10.54 1.31 19.06
CA PRO A 7 10.23 1.75 17.70
C PRO A 7 9.73 0.58 16.87
N VAL A 8 8.58 0.76 16.22
CA VAL A 8 8.00 -0.24 15.31
C VAL A 8 8.87 -0.30 14.06
N ARG A 9 9.35 -1.48 13.70
CA ARG A 9 10.09 -1.70 12.45
C ARG A 9 9.20 -2.45 11.45
N LEU A 10 9.11 -1.92 10.25
CA LEU A 10 8.46 -2.58 9.13
C LEU A 10 9.21 -3.88 8.80
N SER A 11 8.47 -4.98 8.72
CA SER A 11 8.96 -6.29 8.29
C SER A 11 8.00 -6.83 7.24
N THR A 12 8.48 -7.02 6.01
CA THR A 12 7.65 -7.45 4.88
C THR A 12 8.43 -8.35 3.92
N SER A 13 7.72 -8.99 2.98
CA SER A 13 8.29 -9.76 1.89
C SER A 13 8.43 -8.89 0.63
N ASP A 14 9.47 -8.07 0.58
CA ASP A 14 9.59 -7.01 -0.43
C ASP A 14 9.82 -7.51 -1.86
N HIS A 15 10.18 -8.79 -2.02
CA HIS A 15 10.54 -9.44 -3.29
C HIS A 15 9.36 -10.16 -3.97
N LEU A 16 8.21 -10.19 -3.31
CA LEU A 16 7.01 -10.83 -3.86
C LEU A 16 6.34 -9.97 -4.92
N LEU A 17 5.74 -10.63 -5.92
CA LEU A 17 5.14 -9.97 -7.07
C LEU A 17 3.90 -9.16 -6.69
N VAL A 18 3.87 -7.92 -7.15
CA VAL A 18 2.77 -6.96 -7.03
C VAL A 18 2.26 -6.63 -8.43
N CYS A 19 0.97 -6.81 -8.68
CA CYS A 19 0.37 -6.42 -9.97
C CYS A 19 0.42 -4.90 -10.14
N THR A 20 1.01 -4.43 -11.24
CA THR A 20 1.15 -2.99 -11.52
C THR A 20 -0.18 -2.30 -11.80
N ALA A 21 -1.20 -3.06 -12.24
CA ALA A 21 -2.51 -2.54 -12.60
C ALA A 21 -3.43 -2.34 -11.39
N CYS A 22 -3.48 -3.30 -10.46
CA CYS A 22 -4.39 -3.23 -9.30
C CYS A 22 -3.69 -3.06 -7.94
N GLY A 23 -2.39 -3.35 -7.85
CA GLY A 23 -1.63 -3.30 -6.60
C GLY A 23 -1.72 -4.55 -5.73
N ALA A 24 -2.41 -5.61 -6.17
CA ALA A 24 -2.48 -6.87 -5.42
C ALA A 24 -1.11 -7.58 -5.38
N GLN A 25 -0.70 -8.01 -4.18
CA GLN A 25 0.51 -8.81 -3.96
C GLN A 25 0.19 -10.31 -3.97
N TYR A 26 1.14 -11.10 -4.48
CA TYR A 26 1.06 -12.56 -4.59
C TYR A 26 2.25 -13.22 -3.90
N ASP A 27 2.06 -14.44 -3.41
CA ASP A 27 3.04 -15.27 -2.72
C ASP A 27 4.07 -15.95 -3.64
N VAL A 28 4.43 -15.27 -4.73
CA VAL A 28 5.42 -15.72 -5.72
C VAL A 28 6.40 -14.60 -6.03
N ASP A 29 7.66 -14.95 -6.32
CA ASP A 29 8.72 -14.02 -6.67
C ASP A 29 8.93 -13.92 -8.19
N GLU A 30 9.83 -13.03 -8.63
CA GLU A 30 10.17 -12.85 -10.05
C GLU A 30 10.72 -14.11 -10.71
N LYS A 31 11.39 -15.00 -9.96
CA LYS A 31 11.95 -16.25 -10.49
C LYS A 31 10.87 -17.27 -10.82
N THR A 32 9.87 -17.37 -9.95
CA THR A 32 8.70 -18.23 -10.15
C THR A 32 7.82 -17.67 -11.26
N GLY A 33 7.66 -16.35 -11.28
CA GLY A 33 6.87 -15.64 -12.28
C GLY A 33 5.37 -15.80 -12.06
N LYS A 34 4.60 -14.98 -12.79
CA LYS A 34 3.14 -15.02 -12.83
C LYS A 34 2.64 -14.39 -14.12
N ASP A 35 1.78 -15.11 -14.83
CA ASP A 35 1.23 -14.64 -16.11
C ASP A 35 -0.09 -13.87 -15.93
N GLU A 36 -0.84 -14.19 -14.87
CA GLU A 36 -2.22 -13.74 -14.67
C GLU A 36 -2.49 -13.31 -13.22
N CYS A 37 -3.21 -12.22 -13.05
CA CYS A 37 -3.64 -11.59 -11.81
C CYS A 37 -5.13 -11.84 -11.67
N ARG A 38 -5.49 -12.80 -10.80
CA ARG A 38 -6.90 -13.18 -10.54
C ARG A 38 -7.83 -12.02 -10.18
N ILE A 39 -7.29 -10.92 -9.66
CA ILE A 39 -8.06 -9.71 -9.36
C ILE A 39 -8.39 -8.97 -10.66
N CYS A 40 -7.43 -8.82 -11.57
CA CYS A 40 -7.64 -8.20 -12.87
C CYS A 40 -8.43 -9.10 -13.83
N ASP A 41 -8.35 -10.42 -13.68
CA ASP A 41 -9.14 -11.37 -14.49
C ASP A 41 -10.61 -11.45 -14.05
N ASP A 42 -10.96 -10.87 -12.90
CA ASP A 42 -12.35 -10.72 -12.52
C ASP A 42 -13.05 -9.83 -13.56
N PRO A 43 -14.15 -10.28 -14.19
CA PRO A 43 -14.81 -9.54 -15.27
C PRO A 43 -15.38 -8.19 -14.83
N ARG A 44 -15.43 -7.92 -13.52
CA ARG A 44 -15.82 -6.62 -12.96
C ARG A 44 -14.66 -5.64 -12.92
N GLN A 45 -13.43 -6.08 -13.13
CA GLN A 45 -12.21 -5.27 -13.11
C GLN A 45 -11.73 -4.95 -14.53
N PHE A 46 -10.97 -3.88 -14.64
CA PHE A 46 -10.37 -3.44 -15.90
C PHE A 46 -8.99 -4.09 -16.07
N VAL A 47 -8.74 -4.66 -17.25
CA VAL A 47 -7.40 -5.10 -17.67
C VAL A 47 -6.82 -4.02 -18.59
N PRO A 48 -5.61 -3.51 -18.32
CA PRO A 48 -4.95 -2.57 -19.24
C PRO A 48 -4.74 -3.16 -20.63
N GLU A 49 -4.81 -2.32 -21.67
CA GLU A 49 -4.58 -2.75 -23.07
C GLU A 49 -3.19 -3.36 -23.28
N THR A 50 -2.20 -2.92 -22.51
CA THR A 50 -0.83 -3.46 -22.52
C THR A 50 -0.72 -4.87 -21.93
N GLY A 51 -1.84 -5.43 -21.45
CA GLY A 51 -1.84 -6.66 -20.67
C GLY A 51 -1.44 -6.43 -19.21
N GLN A 52 -1.31 -7.53 -18.49
CA GLN A 52 -0.95 -7.51 -17.07
C GLN A 52 0.57 -7.54 -16.91
N SER A 53 1.06 -6.81 -15.91
CA SER A 53 2.46 -6.84 -15.53
C SER A 53 2.61 -6.81 -14.02
N PHE A 54 3.79 -7.20 -13.56
CA PHE A 54 4.12 -7.34 -12.15
C PHE A 54 5.43 -6.62 -11.84
N THR A 55 5.53 -6.12 -10.61
CA THR A 55 6.72 -5.51 -10.00
C THR A 55 6.91 -6.11 -8.61
N THR A 56 7.75 -5.54 -7.76
CA THR A 56 7.93 -5.93 -6.36
C THR A 56 7.89 -4.69 -5.48
N LEU A 57 7.64 -4.85 -4.17
CA LEU A 57 7.70 -3.71 -3.24
C LEU A 57 9.12 -3.12 -3.19
N ALA A 58 10.16 -3.96 -3.27
CA ALA A 58 11.56 -3.52 -3.37
C ALA A 58 11.79 -2.60 -4.58
N ASN A 59 11.24 -2.96 -5.75
CA ASN A 59 11.32 -2.11 -6.95
C ASN A 59 10.54 -0.80 -6.79
N LEU A 60 9.40 -0.82 -6.10
CA LEU A 60 8.64 0.40 -5.80
C LEU A 60 9.41 1.33 -4.84
N GLN A 61 10.02 0.78 -3.79
CA GLN A 61 10.85 1.53 -2.84
C GLN A 61 12.14 2.09 -3.46
N ALA A 62 12.72 1.38 -4.42
CA ALA A 62 13.85 1.90 -5.20
C ALA A 62 13.45 3.00 -6.20
N GLY A 63 12.15 3.12 -6.50
CA GLY A 63 11.57 4.15 -7.34
C GLY A 63 11.35 5.47 -6.61
N ASN A 64 10.45 6.30 -7.15
CA ASN A 64 10.10 7.61 -6.60
C ASN A 64 8.73 7.64 -5.92
N TYR A 65 8.23 6.47 -5.49
CA TYR A 65 6.94 6.35 -4.82
C TYR A 65 7.02 6.81 -3.36
N LYS A 66 5.97 7.47 -2.89
CA LYS A 66 5.80 7.87 -1.50
C LYS A 66 4.32 7.85 -1.14
N ASN A 67 4.00 7.63 0.12
CA ASN A 67 2.64 7.84 0.62
C ASN A 67 2.44 9.30 1.04
N VAL A 68 1.39 9.91 0.52
CA VAL A 68 0.90 11.25 0.86
C VAL A 68 -0.20 11.10 1.90
N PHE A 69 -0.24 12.01 2.86
CA PHE A 69 -1.18 12.03 3.98
C PHE A 69 -1.87 13.39 4.00
N GLU A 70 -3.18 13.43 3.82
CA GLU A 70 -3.96 14.67 3.90
C GLU A 70 -5.17 14.53 4.83
N PRO A 71 -5.46 15.52 5.68
CA PRO A 71 -6.68 15.51 6.48
C PRO A 71 -7.94 15.51 5.60
N CYS A 72 -8.90 14.65 5.95
CA CYS A 72 -10.20 14.60 5.28
C CYS A 72 -10.97 15.89 5.55
N LYS A 73 -11.44 16.55 4.48
CA LYS A 73 -12.15 17.85 4.57
C LYS A 73 -13.46 17.76 5.34
N GLN A 74 -14.09 16.59 5.35
CA GLN A 74 -15.40 16.34 5.96
C GLN A 74 -15.29 15.88 7.42
N ASN A 75 -14.13 15.35 7.83
CA ASN A 75 -13.93 14.83 9.17
C ASN A 75 -12.46 14.97 9.60
N GLY A 76 -12.20 15.86 10.57
CA GLY A 76 -10.85 16.14 11.07
C GLY A 76 -10.17 14.98 11.81
N ASN A 77 -10.90 13.91 12.16
CA ASN A 77 -10.34 12.70 12.77
C ASN A 77 -9.93 11.65 11.73
N VAL A 78 -10.05 11.96 10.44
CA VAL A 78 -9.70 11.07 9.34
C VAL A 78 -8.58 11.69 8.53
N VAL A 79 -7.50 10.92 8.32
CA VAL A 79 -6.41 11.26 7.39
C VAL A 79 -6.49 10.29 6.22
N GLU A 80 -6.53 10.84 5.01
CA GLU A 80 -6.52 10.08 3.77
C GLU A 80 -5.08 9.84 3.33
N ILE A 81 -4.78 8.61 2.91
CA ILE A 81 -3.43 8.16 2.56
C ILE A 81 -3.46 7.55 1.17
N TRP A 82 -2.59 8.01 0.26
CA TRP A 82 -2.44 7.42 -1.08
C TRP A 82 -0.99 7.50 -1.55
N THR A 83 -0.67 6.70 -2.57
CA THR A 83 0.68 6.66 -3.15
C THR A 83 0.83 7.63 -4.32
N GLU A 84 1.93 8.38 -4.34
CA GLU A 84 2.36 9.22 -5.46
C GLU A 84 3.78 8.85 -5.94
N PRO A 85 4.03 8.73 -7.26
CA PRO A 85 3.06 8.75 -8.37
C PRO A 85 1.97 7.68 -8.23
N LYS A 86 0.83 7.88 -8.90
CA LYS A 86 -0.31 6.94 -8.82
C LYS A 86 0.17 5.53 -9.20
N PHE A 87 -0.01 4.59 -8.27
CA PHE A 87 0.28 3.17 -8.48
C PHE A 87 -1.01 2.33 -8.41
N GLY A 88 -1.05 1.26 -9.21
CA GLY A 88 -2.24 0.43 -9.35
C GLY A 88 -3.49 1.25 -9.75
N ILE A 89 -4.62 0.91 -9.15
CA ILE A 89 -5.88 1.65 -9.36
C ILE A 89 -5.89 3.02 -8.66
N GLY A 90 -4.87 3.36 -7.87
CA GLY A 90 -4.84 4.54 -7.00
C GLY A 90 -5.68 4.33 -5.75
N GLN A 91 -5.46 3.21 -5.07
CA GLN A 91 -6.11 2.93 -3.79
C GLN A 91 -5.80 4.03 -2.77
N ARG A 92 -6.74 4.23 -1.84
CA ARG A 92 -6.64 5.25 -0.80
C ARG A 92 -7.09 4.67 0.52
N ALA A 93 -6.19 4.65 1.49
CA ALA A 93 -6.51 4.25 2.85
C ALA A 93 -7.00 5.45 3.68
N CYS A 94 -7.79 5.19 4.70
CA CYS A 94 -8.27 6.17 5.67
C CYS A 94 -7.76 5.80 7.05
N LEU A 95 -6.88 6.61 7.61
CA LEU A 95 -6.45 6.53 9.00
C LEU A 95 -7.46 7.26 9.88
N ILE A 96 -8.21 6.50 10.66
CA ILE A 96 -9.22 7.00 11.59
C ILE A 96 -8.60 7.05 13.00
N GLN A 97 -8.46 8.26 13.54
CA GLN A 97 -7.87 8.48 14.85
C GLN A 97 -8.96 8.48 15.93
N THR A 98 -8.77 7.69 16.97
CA THR A 98 -9.71 7.59 18.09
C THR A 98 -8.99 7.69 19.44
N PRO A 99 -9.69 8.02 20.54
CA PRO A 99 -9.08 8.03 21.88
C PRO A 99 -8.52 6.67 22.33
N HIS A 100 -8.88 5.57 21.65
CA HIS A 100 -8.45 4.20 21.97
C HIS A 100 -7.39 3.66 21.00
N GLY A 101 -6.93 4.49 20.07
CA GLY A 101 -5.94 4.12 19.05
C GLY A 101 -6.41 4.41 17.63
N ASN A 102 -5.53 4.11 16.69
CA ASN A 102 -5.74 4.35 15.28
C ASN A 102 -6.35 3.11 14.60
N VAL A 103 -7.28 3.33 13.67
CA VAL A 103 -7.80 2.30 12.76
C VAL A 103 -7.41 2.69 11.35
N LEU A 104 -6.62 1.85 10.68
CA LEU A 104 -6.37 1.99 9.25
C LEU A 104 -7.46 1.23 8.48
N TRP A 105 -8.30 1.96 7.77
CA TRP A 105 -9.38 1.43 6.95
C TRP A 105 -8.97 1.47 5.47
N ASP A 106 -9.20 0.36 4.76
CA ASP A 106 -8.72 0.13 3.39
C ASP A 106 -7.17 0.04 3.33
N LEU A 107 -6.61 -0.13 2.13
CA LEU A 107 -5.19 -0.42 1.91
C LEU A 107 -4.55 0.48 0.83
N VAL A 108 -3.22 0.55 0.90
CA VAL A 108 -2.34 1.07 -0.16
C VAL A 108 -1.30 0.00 -0.45
N ALA A 109 -0.92 -0.16 -1.72
CA ALA A 109 0.02 -1.20 -2.13
C ALA A 109 1.48 -0.87 -1.79
N TYR A 110 1.85 0.41 -1.82
CA TYR A 110 3.19 0.86 -1.46
C TYR A 110 3.30 1.03 0.07
N LEU A 111 4.30 0.39 0.66
CA LEU A 111 4.61 0.49 2.09
C LEU A 111 6.10 0.74 2.31
N ASP A 112 6.40 1.64 3.23
CA ASP A 112 7.75 1.94 3.70
C ASP A 112 7.74 2.28 5.20
N GLN A 113 8.94 2.40 5.77
CA GLN A 113 9.09 2.68 7.19
C GLN A 113 8.49 4.04 7.59
N ASP A 114 8.60 5.06 6.73
CA ASP A 114 8.02 6.39 6.98
C ASP A 114 6.49 6.32 7.12
N THR A 115 5.83 5.49 6.31
CA THR A 115 4.39 5.22 6.43
C THR A 115 4.05 4.58 7.78
N VAL A 116 4.82 3.58 8.21
CA VAL A 116 4.62 2.91 9.51
C VAL A 116 4.80 3.89 10.66
N ASP A 117 5.87 4.69 10.62
CA ASP A 117 6.17 5.67 11.66
C ASP A 117 5.03 6.69 11.79
N LYS A 118 4.46 7.18 10.68
CA LYS A 118 3.33 8.12 10.71
C LYS A 118 2.02 7.53 11.24
N VAL A 119 1.78 6.23 11.05
CA VAL A 119 0.53 5.57 11.48
C VAL A 119 0.61 5.12 12.94
N CYS A 120 1.81 4.75 13.42
CA CYS A 120 2.04 4.21 14.76
C CYS A 120 2.36 5.27 15.83
N LEU A 121 2.51 6.54 15.45
CA LEU A 121 2.59 7.69 16.37
C LEU A 121 1.20 8.11 16.88
#